data_AF-A0A836E7F1-F1
#
_entry.id   AF-A0A836E7F1-F1
#
_cell.length_a   1.000
_cell.length_b   1.000
_cell.length_c   1.000
_cell.angle_alpha   90.00
_cell.angle_beta   90.00
_cell.angle_gamma   90.00
#
_symmetry.space_group_name_H-M   'P 1'
#
loop_
_entity.id
_entity.type
_entity.pdbx_description
1 polymer ?
#
loop_
_entity_poly.entity_id
_entity_poly.type
_entity_poly.pdbx_seq_one_letter_code
_entity_poly.pdbx_strand_id
1 'polypeptide(L)'
;MAEVAANLKSVCDKISYAATKRTSEYQYYEPRLVAVSKLQSTVSIVSAYEAGQRNFGENYINELVEKAFSPLIREKCKQIQWHFIGHLQRNKVNKVLSIPNLYIIETVDSDRLANALNNSWPRFRKNNDKLNVMVQVNTSQEKEKNGCDIAQVSTLVKHVVENCSNLNFMGLMTIGMYGYDIKDGPNPDFICLIKCREKIHDELGIDIKDIELSMGMSSDYEHALLVVFGLLAVVNICYAGWVAPAAIAVPAKTAWAPAAGWGGAGWGGAGWGGAGWGGAKWGGNGWGDAGWNGAKWGNSWGAAPIGVKLG
;
A
#
# COMPACT_ATOMS: atom_id res chain seq x y z
N MET A 1 18.05 -18.82 7.71
CA MET A 1 17.63 -18.43 9.08
C MET A 1 18.58 -17.39 9.69
N ALA A 2 19.89 -17.66 9.76
CA ALA A 2 20.87 -16.71 10.32
C ALA A 2 20.87 -15.32 9.64
N GLU A 3 20.66 -15.27 8.32
CA GLU A 3 20.69 -14.03 7.54
C GLU A 3 19.51 -13.09 7.83
N VAL A 4 18.28 -13.61 7.97
CA VAL A 4 17.08 -12.80 8.28
C VAL A 4 17.20 -12.17 9.66
N ALA A 5 17.63 -12.95 10.66
CA ALA A 5 17.83 -12.46 12.02
C ALA A 5 18.92 -11.39 12.10
N ALA A 6 20.05 -11.60 11.39
CA ALA A 6 21.14 -10.62 11.34
C ALA A 6 20.71 -9.31 10.65
N ASN A 7 19.99 -9.40 9.54
CA ASN A 7 19.48 -8.22 8.83
C ASN A 7 18.45 -7.47 9.67
N LEU A 8 17.52 -8.18 10.31
CA LEU A 8 16.57 -7.59 11.24
C LEU A 8 17.30 -6.86 12.37
N LYS A 9 18.29 -7.49 13.01
CA LYS A 9 19.07 -6.85 14.08
C LYS A 9 19.78 -5.59 13.57
N SER A 10 20.41 -5.65 12.39
CA SER A 10 21.07 -4.50 11.78
C SER A 10 20.11 -3.33 11.56
N VAL A 11 18.91 -3.60 11.05
CA VAL A 11 17.86 -2.57 10.87
C VAL A 11 17.41 -2.03 12.22
N CYS A 12 17.12 -2.88 13.22
CA CYS A 12 16.73 -2.45 14.57
C CYS A 12 17.81 -1.59 15.23
N ASP A 13 19.09 -1.95 15.11
CA ASP A 13 20.22 -1.18 15.64
C ASP A 13 20.29 0.20 14.98
N LYS A 14 20.10 0.27 13.65
CA LYS A 14 20.06 1.54 12.91
C LYS A 14 18.87 2.41 13.28
N ILE A 15 17.68 1.81 13.43
CA ILE A 15 16.47 2.51 13.89
C ILE A 15 16.71 3.09 15.30
N SER A 16 17.26 2.28 16.20
CA SER A 16 17.56 2.69 17.58
C SER A 16 18.58 3.83 17.58
N TYR A 17 19.65 3.71 16.79
CA TYR A 17 20.67 4.75 16.67
C TYR A 17 20.09 6.05 16.10
N ALA A 18 19.31 6.00 15.02
CA ALA A 18 18.65 7.17 14.44
C ALA A 18 17.66 7.81 15.43
N ALA A 19 16.95 7.00 16.23
CA ALA A 19 16.06 7.51 17.28
C ALA A 19 16.81 8.32 18.34
N THR A 20 18.06 7.97 18.70
CA THR A 20 18.88 8.77 19.64
C THR A 20 19.26 10.15 19.11
N LYS A 21 19.19 10.37 17.79
CA LYS A 21 19.52 11.65 17.16
C LYS A 21 18.33 12.61 17.10
N ARG A 22 17.14 12.17 17.49
CA ARG A 22 15.94 13.01 17.57
C ARG A 22 16.07 14.02 18.71
N THR A 23 15.44 15.17 18.55
CA THR A 23 15.33 16.16 19.63
C THR A 23 14.54 15.58 20.81
N SER A 24 14.83 16.06 22.03
CA SER A 24 14.27 15.53 23.29
C SER A 24 12.74 15.48 23.29
N GLU A 25 12.11 16.43 22.60
CA GLU A 25 10.67 16.47 22.41
C GLU A 25 10.10 15.21 21.77
N TYR A 26 10.88 14.41 21.01
CA TYR A 26 10.42 13.22 20.26
C TYR A 26 11.07 11.90 20.66
N GLN A 27 11.81 11.92 21.77
CA GLN A 27 12.41 10.72 22.35
C GLN A 27 11.41 9.87 23.16
N TYR A 28 10.18 10.36 23.35
CA TYR A 28 9.12 9.64 24.06
C TYR A 28 8.51 8.49 23.24
N TYR A 29 8.79 8.40 21.94
CA TYR A 29 8.36 7.28 21.09
C TYR A 29 9.53 6.50 20.51
N GLU A 30 9.53 5.20 20.81
CA GLU A 30 10.34 4.23 20.11
C GLU A 30 9.73 3.94 18.73
N PRO A 31 10.46 4.10 17.63
CA PRO A 31 9.94 3.79 16.32
C PRO A 31 9.59 2.32 16.19
N ARG A 32 8.37 2.02 15.75
CA ARG A 32 7.95 0.64 15.52
C ARG A 32 8.40 0.21 14.12
N LEU A 33 9.12 -0.89 14.03
CA LEU A 33 9.48 -1.52 12.76
C LEU A 33 8.34 -2.41 12.25
N VAL A 34 7.81 -2.15 11.06
CA VAL A 34 6.90 -3.06 10.33
C VAL A 34 7.67 -3.79 9.24
N ALA A 35 7.78 -5.11 9.39
CA ALA A 35 8.45 -5.98 8.44
C ALA A 35 7.58 -6.26 7.22
N VAL A 36 7.84 -5.62 6.08
CA VAL A 36 7.08 -5.94 4.86
C VAL A 36 7.47 -7.33 4.35
N SER A 37 6.53 -8.27 4.39
CA SER A 37 6.76 -9.68 4.07
C SER A 37 6.12 -10.15 2.77
N LYS A 38 5.59 -9.25 1.94
CA LYS A 38 5.08 -9.59 0.60
C LYS A 38 6.11 -10.38 -0.21
N LEU A 39 5.64 -11.38 -0.94
CA LEU A 39 6.43 -12.33 -1.72
C LEU A 39 7.41 -13.19 -0.91
N GLN A 40 7.33 -13.19 0.42
CA GLN A 40 8.16 -14.01 1.29
C GLN A 40 7.50 -15.30 1.72
N SER A 41 8.33 -16.34 1.90
CA SER A 41 7.87 -17.61 2.46
C SER A 41 7.47 -17.48 3.93
N THR A 42 6.59 -18.37 4.39
CA THR A 42 6.23 -18.50 5.80
C THR A 42 7.45 -18.85 6.68
N VAL A 43 8.44 -19.57 6.14
CA VAL A 43 9.70 -19.89 6.85
C VAL A 43 10.50 -18.62 7.15
N SER A 44 10.57 -17.68 6.19
CA SER A 44 11.23 -16.38 6.42
C SER A 44 10.54 -15.57 7.50
N ILE A 45 9.19 -15.58 7.52
CA ILE A 45 8.38 -14.92 8.55
C ILE A 45 8.64 -15.53 9.94
N VAL A 46 8.65 -16.87 10.05
CA VAL A 46 8.98 -17.56 11.31
C VAL A 46 10.38 -17.18 11.78
N SER A 47 11.37 -17.16 10.88
CA SER A 47 12.74 -16.78 11.22
C SER A 47 12.84 -15.35 11.75
N ALA A 48 12.11 -14.39 11.15
CA ALA A 48 12.05 -13.02 11.66
C ALA A 48 11.30 -12.93 13.00
N TYR A 49 10.23 -13.70 13.16
CA TYR A 49 9.44 -13.76 14.38
C TYR A 49 10.23 -14.32 15.57
N GLU A 50 10.97 -15.39 15.36
CA GLU A 50 11.87 -15.99 16.36
C GLU A 50 13.01 -15.04 16.75
N ALA A 51 13.43 -14.16 15.82
CA ALA A 51 14.38 -13.08 16.08
C ALA A 51 13.77 -11.84 16.78
N GLY A 52 12.49 -11.90 17.18
CA GLY A 52 11.82 -10.86 17.97
C GLY A 52 10.85 -9.97 17.19
N GLN A 53 10.79 -10.08 15.85
CA GLN A 53 9.84 -9.28 15.07
C GLN A 53 8.39 -9.67 15.39
N ARG A 54 7.49 -8.69 15.49
CA ARG A 54 6.06 -8.92 15.74
C ARG A 54 5.16 -8.30 14.69
N ASN A 55 5.52 -7.12 14.17
CA ASN A 55 4.70 -6.39 13.20
C ASN A 55 5.10 -6.76 11.77
N PHE A 56 4.17 -7.29 10.99
CA PHE A 56 4.42 -7.71 9.60
C PHE A 56 3.42 -7.06 8.65
N GLY A 57 3.94 -6.47 7.57
CA GLY A 57 3.16 -5.77 6.55
C GLY A 57 2.90 -6.64 5.32
N GLU A 58 1.65 -6.73 4.89
CA GLU A 58 1.26 -7.40 3.65
C GLU A 58 0.46 -6.48 2.72
N ASN A 59 0.76 -6.57 1.42
CA ASN A 59 0.11 -5.77 0.38
C ASN A 59 -1.04 -6.51 -0.30
N TYR A 60 -0.97 -7.85 -0.37
CA TYR A 60 -1.90 -8.66 -1.15
C TYR A 60 -2.81 -9.48 -0.24
N ILE A 61 -4.12 -9.28 -0.38
CA ILE A 61 -5.12 -9.92 0.49
C ILE A 61 -5.03 -11.46 0.42
N ASN A 62 -4.85 -12.02 -0.78
CA ASN A 62 -4.79 -13.48 -0.94
C ASN A 62 -3.55 -14.06 -0.25
N GLU A 63 -2.40 -13.42 -0.42
CA GLU A 63 -1.16 -13.82 0.21
C GLU A 63 -1.22 -13.70 1.74
N LEU A 64 -1.80 -12.61 2.25
CA LEU A 64 -2.04 -12.44 3.69
C LEU A 64 -2.95 -13.55 4.25
N VAL A 65 -4.02 -13.93 3.53
CA VAL A 65 -4.88 -15.06 3.93
C VAL A 65 -4.08 -16.36 3.97
N GLU A 66 -3.33 -16.67 2.91
CA GLU A 66 -2.53 -17.91 2.85
C GLU A 66 -1.53 -18.00 3.99
N LYS A 67 -0.82 -16.90 4.29
CA LYS A 67 0.15 -16.82 5.39
C LYS A 67 -0.52 -16.91 6.75
N ALA A 68 -1.53 -16.08 7.01
CA ALA A 68 -2.15 -16.00 8.33
C ALA A 68 -2.89 -17.29 8.74
N PHE A 69 -3.41 -18.05 7.77
CA PHE A 69 -4.05 -19.34 8.01
C PHE A 69 -3.10 -20.54 7.87
N SER A 70 -1.85 -20.33 7.45
CA SER A 70 -0.83 -21.39 7.39
C SER A 70 -0.67 -22.07 8.76
N PRO A 71 -0.68 -23.42 8.84
CA PRO A 71 -0.46 -24.13 10.10
C PRO A 71 0.84 -23.72 10.80
N LEU A 72 1.91 -23.51 10.01
CA LEU A 72 3.21 -23.09 10.53
C LEU A 72 3.15 -21.74 11.24
N ILE A 73 2.52 -20.73 10.63
CA ILE A 73 2.37 -19.40 11.23
C ILE A 73 1.47 -19.47 12.48
N ARG A 74 0.36 -20.20 12.41
CA ARG A 74 -0.57 -20.33 13.55
C ARG A 74 0.06 -21.03 14.75
N GLU A 75 0.97 -21.98 14.51
CA GLU A 75 1.67 -22.69 15.57
C GLU A 75 2.81 -21.85 16.17
N LYS A 76 3.69 -21.30 15.31
CA LYS A 76 4.95 -20.67 15.72
C LYS A 76 4.82 -19.18 16.04
N CYS A 77 3.91 -18.46 15.39
CA CYS A 77 3.85 -17.00 15.41
C CYS A 77 2.58 -16.48 16.13
N LYS A 78 2.31 -16.96 17.34
CA LYS A 78 1.05 -16.70 18.06
C LYS A 78 0.76 -15.22 18.33
N GLN A 79 1.80 -14.40 18.48
CA GLN A 79 1.72 -12.95 18.75
C GLN A 79 2.01 -12.11 17.50
N ILE A 80 1.95 -12.70 16.30
CA ILE A 80 2.15 -11.92 15.07
C ILE A 80 1.09 -10.83 14.97
N GLN A 81 1.49 -9.64 14.56
CA GLN A 81 0.63 -8.49 14.34
C GLN A 81 0.63 -8.18 12.85
N TRP A 82 -0.49 -8.47 12.18
CA TRP A 82 -0.61 -8.22 10.75
C TRP A 82 -1.05 -6.77 10.48
N HIS A 83 -0.24 -6.09 9.69
CA HIS A 83 -0.52 -4.78 9.12
C HIS A 83 -0.94 -4.98 7.66
N PHE A 84 -2.15 -4.55 7.31
CA PHE A 84 -2.53 -4.48 5.91
C PHE A 84 -2.16 -3.12 5.34
N ILE A 85 -1.18 -3.11 4.43
CA ILE A 85 -0.57 -1.90 3.85
C ILE A 85 -0.78 -1.80 2.33
N GLY A 86 -1.62 -2.68 1.77
CA GLY A 86 -2.01 -2.66 0.36
C GLY A 86 -3.33 -1.94 0.13
N HIS A 87 -3.63 -1.59 -1.12
CA HIS A 87 -4.90 -0.96 -1.46
C HIS A 87 -6.09 -1.89 -1.13
N LEU A 88 -7.04 -1.39 -0.32
CA LEU A 88 -8.21 -2.16 0.12
C LEU A 88 -9.48 -1.75 -0.63
N GLN A 89 -9.95 -2.61 -1.52
CA GLN A 89 -11.25 -2.45 -2.15
C GLN A 89 -12.39 -2.78 -1.16
N ARG A 90 -13.45 -1.96 -1.16
CA ARG A 90 -14.60 -2.11 -0.25
C ARG A 90 -15.27 -3.49 -0.29
N ASN A 91 -15.33 -4.13 -1.46
CA ASN A 91 -15.91 -5.47 -1.61
C ASN A 91 -15.02 -6.60 -1.06
N LYS A 92 -13.77 -6.31 -0.67
CA LYS A 92 -12.82 -7.28 -0.12
C LYS A 92 -12.59 -7.13 1.39
N VAL A 93 -13.22 -6.13 2.05
CA VAL A 93 -13.05 -5.87 3.49
C VAL A 93 -13.24 -7.13 4.34
N ASN A 94 -14.31 -7.90 4.11
CA ASN A 94 -14.60 -9.12 4.87
C ASN A 94 -13.46 -10.13 4.85
N LYS A 95 -12.73 -10.22 3.72
CA LYS A 95 -11.62 -11.16 3.57
C LYS A 95 -10.44 -10.73 4.45
N VAL A 96 -10.15 -9.43 4.51
CA VAL A 96 -9.09 -8.90 5.39
C VAL A 96 -9.50 -8.99 6.86
N LEU A 97 -10.75 -8.67 7.20
CA LEU A 97 -11.22 -8.73 8.59
C LEU A 97 -11.28 -10.15 9.17
N SER A 98 -11.36 -11.18 8.33
CA SER A 98 -11.26 -12.58 8.75
C SER A 98 -9.87 -13.01 9.20
N ILE A 99 -8.83 -12.23 8.91
CA ILE A 99 -7.44 -12.56 9.25
C ILE A 99 -7.27 -12.66 10.77
N PRO A 100 -6.75 -13.79 11.30
CA PRO A 100 -6.41 -13.90 12.72
C PRO A 100 -5.24 -12.96 13.02
N ASN A 101 -5.26 -12.32 14.20
CA ASN A 101 -4.27 -11.35 14.62
C ASN A 101 -4.05 -10.18 13.62
N LEU A 102 -5.08 -9.81 12.85
CA LEU A 102 -5.10 -8.52 12.17
C LEU A 102 -4.97 -7.41 13.21
N TYR A 103 -3.88 -6.66 13.14
CA TYR A 103 -3.57 -5.62 14.09
C TYR A 103 -4.05 -4.26 13.60
N ILE A 104 -3.80 -3.92 12.33
CA ILE A 104 -4.12 -2.61 11.76
C ILE A 104 -4.32 -2.66 10.24
N ILE A 105 -5.19 -1.77 9.74
CA ILE A 105 -5.29 -1.46 8.30
C ILE A 105 -4.80 -0.03 8.08
N GLU A 106 -3.72 0.16 7.32
CA GLU A 106 -3.07 1.46 7.19
C GLU A 106 -3.56 2.28 6.00
N THR A 107 -4.43 1.71 5.17
CA THR A 107 -4.77 2.23 3.84
C THR A 107 -6.19 2.79 3.74
N VAL A 108 -6.75 3.34 4.81
CA VAL A 108 -8.10 3.92 4.75
C VAL A 108 -8.03 5.26 4.03
N ASP A 109 -8.70 5.40 2.90
CA ASP A 109 -8.61 6.57 2.01
C ASP A 109 -9.93 7.32 1.79
N SER A 110 -11.02 6.83 2.37
CA SER A 110 -12.37 7.37 2.14
C SER A 110 -13.38 6.97 3.20
N ASP A 111 -14.40 7.82 3.43
CA ASP A 111 -15.51 7.54 4.35
C ASP A 111 -16.23 6.24 3.98
N ARG A 112 -16.34 5.96 2.68
CA ARG A 112 -16.98 4.74 2.18
C ARG A 112 -16.22 3.49 2.59
N LEU A 113 -14.89 3.53 2.63
CA LEU A 113 -14.07 2.42 3.09
C LEU A 113 -14.11 2.32 4.61
N ALA A 114 -13.99 3.44 5.34
CA ALA A 114 -14.12 3.49 6.78
C ALA A 114 -15.47 2.90 7.25
N ASN A 115 -16.58 3.33 6.64
CA ASN A 115 -17.91 2.80 6.93
C ASN A 115 -18.02 1.29 6.64
N ALA A 116 -17.44 0.83 5.52
CA ALA A 116 -17.44 -0.59 5.18
C ALA A 116 -16.68 -1.43 6.21
N LEU A 117 -15.54 -0.95 6.71
CA LEU A 117 -14.77 -1.58 7.77
C LEU A 117 -15.56 -1.58 9.09
N ASN A 118 -16.03 -0.42 9.51
CA ASN A 118 -16.79 -0.21 10.75
C ASN A 118 -18.01 -1.14 10.84
N ASN A 119 -18.82 -1.20 9.77
CA ASN A 119 -20.04 -2.00 9.74
C ASN A 119 -19.75 -3.50 9.68
N SER A 120 -18.57 -3.87 9.17
CA SER A 120 -18.19 -5.27 9.00
C SER A 120 -17.52 -5.86 10.22
N TRP A 121 -16.78 -5.06 10.98
CA TRP A 121 -15.93 -5.51 12.09
C TRP A 121 -16.64 -6.35 13.16
N PRO A 122 -17.86 -6.02 13.62
CA PRO A 122 -18.55 -6.82 14.65
C PRO A 122 -18.84 -8.26 14.26
N ARG A 123 -18.75 -8.61 12.96
CA ARG A 123 -18.90 -10.00 12.48
C ARG A 123 -17.66 -10.85 12.73
N PHE A 124 -16.51 -10.22 12.94
CA PHE A 124 -15.20 -10.88 13.02
C PHE A 124 -14.54 -10.80 14.39
N ARG A 125 -14.89 -9.81 15.21
CA ARG A 125 -14.44 -9.67 16.60
C ARG A 125 -15.63 -9.44 17.52
N LYS A 126 -15.50 -9.87 18.78
CA LYS A 126 -16.51 -9.74 19.84
C LYS A 126 -16.00 -8.76 20.90
N ASN A 127 -16.88 -8.36 21.82
CA ASN A 127 -16.55 -7.65 23.08
C ASN A 127 -15.93 -6.25 22.91
N ASN A 128 -16.50 -5.39 22.07
CA ASN A 128 -16.07 -3.99 21.89
C ASN A 128 -14.60 -3.81 21.46
N ASP A 129 -13.93 -4.87 20.98
CA ASP A 129 -12.62 -4.74 20.35
C ASP A 129 -12.74 -3.83 19.13
N LYS A 130 -11.80 -2.90 18.94
CA LYS A 130 -11.82 -1.93 17.85
C LYS A 130 -10.73 -2.27 16.84
N LEU A 131 -11.04 -2.14 15.56
CA LEU A 131 -10.04 -2.29 14.51
C LEU A 131 -9.17 -1.04 14.46
N ASN A 132 -7.88 -1.19 14.67
CA ASN A 132 -6.96 -0.09 14.44
C ASN A 132 -6.91 0.25 12.95
N VAL A 133 -6.93 1.55 12.65
CA VAL A 133 -6.82 2.07 11.29
C VAL A 133 -5.89 3.27 11.22
N MET A 134 -5.20 3.41 10.09
CA MET A 134 -4.57 4.67 9.70
C MET A 134 -5.23 5.21 8.42
N VAL A 135 -5.20 6.54 8.28
CA VAL A 135 -5.66 7.22 7.08
C VAL A 135 -4.49 7.40 6.11
N GLN A 136 -4.63 6.88 4.89
CA GLN A 136 -3.63 7.04 3.85
C GLN A 136 -3.83 8.37 3.15
N VAL A 137 -2.77 9.19 3.08
CA VAL A 137 -2.77 10.50 2.43
C VAL A 137 -1.93 10.43 1.15
N ASN A 138 -2.46 10.97 0.06
CA ASN A 138 -1.70 11.12 -1.18
C ASN A 138 -0.85 12.41 -1.10
N THR A 139 0.34 12.31 -0.52
CA THR A 139 1.24 13.47 -0.34
C THR A 139 1.94 13.91 -1.62
N SER A 140 2.08 13.02 -2.61
CA SER A 140 2.81 13.31 -3.85
C SER A 140 1.93 14.00 -4.91
N GLN A 141 0.63 14.16 -4.65
CA GLN A 141 -0.36 14.79 -5.54
C GLN A 141 -0.47 14.15 -6.94
N GLU A 142 0.02 12.92 -7.10
CA GLU A 142 -0.13 12.17 -8.33
C GLU A 142 -1.53 11.54 -8.36
N LYS A 143 -2.34 11.91 -9.36
CA LYS A 143 -3.75 11.46 -9.47
C LYS A 143 -3.92 9.93 -9.50
N GLU A 144 -2.87 9.22 -9.89
CA GLU A 144 -2.86 7.77 -10.02
C GLU A 144 -2.55 7.05 -8.69
N LYS A 145 -2.10 7.78 -7.67
CA LYS A 145 -1.77 7.20 -6.36
C LYS A 145 -2.97 7.15 -5.42
N ASN A 146 -3.00 6.08 -4.62
CA ASN A 146 -4.01 5.86 -3.59
C ASN A 146 -3.82 6.81 -2.41
N GLY A 147 -4.91 7.05 -1.67
CA GLY A 147 -4.94 7.93 -0.51
C GLY A 147 -5.94 9.07 -0.70
N CYS A 148 -6.39 9.65 0.41
CA CYS A 148 -7.22 10.84 0.38
C CYS A 148 -6.38 12.06 0.00
N ASP A 149 -7.04 13.08 -0.54
CA ASP A 149 -6.44 14.38 -0.77
C ASP A 149 -6.07 15.06 0.56
N ILE A 150 -4.99 15.84 0.57
CA ILE A 150 -4.52 16.59 1.74
C ILE A 150 -5.62 17.52 2.28
N ALA A 151 -6.44 18.10 1.41
CA ALA A 151 -7.56 18.95 1.81
C ALA A 151 -8.66 18.17 2.55
N GLN A 152 -8.79 16.87 2.30
CA GLN A 152 -9.84 16.01 2.85
C GLN A 152 -9.40 15.22 4.10
N VAL A 153 -8.11 15.22 4.45
CA VAL A 153 -7.57 14.38 5.53
C VAL A 153 -8.28 14.62 6.87
N SER A 154 -8.46 15.88 7.29
CA SER A 154 -9.12 16.21 8.54
C SER A 154 -10.58 15.77 8.55
N THR A 155 -11.29 15.96 7.44
CA THR A 155 -12.69 15.54 7.29
C THR A 155 -12.83 14.02 7.43
N LEU A 156 -11.94 13.26 6.78
CA LEU A 156 -11.93 11.80 6.87
C LEU A 156 -11.58 11.31 8.29
N VAL A 157 -10.57 11.91 8.93
CA VAL A 157 -10.21 11.55 10.32
C VAL A 157 -11.36 11.85 11.26
N LYS A 158 -11.99 13.02 11.13
CA LYS A 158 -13.19 13.37 11.89
C LYS A 158 -14.29 12.33 11.71
N HIS A 159 -14.55 11.91 10.46
CA HIS A 159 -15.53 10.88 10.15
C HIS A 159 -15.20 9.53 10.82
N VAL A 160 -13.93 9.11 10.81
CA VAL A 160 -13.49 7.88 11.50
C VAL A 160 -13.72 7.99 13.00
N VAL A 161 -13.34 9.11 13.63
CA VAL A 161 -13.43 9.29 15.08
C VAL A 161 -14.88 9.40 15.55
N GLU A 162 -15.71 10.17 14.86
CA GLU A 162 -17.08 10.47 15.29
C GLU A 162 -18.11 9.43 14.86
N ASN A 163 -17.96 8.84 13.66
CA ASN A 163 -18.99 8.00 13.06
C ASN A 163 -18.63 6.51 13.00
N CYS A 164 -17.38 6.13 13.26
CA CYS A 164 -16.92 4.74 13.17
C CYS A 164 -16.58 4.16 14.54
N SER A 165 -17.60 3.87 15.36
CA SER A 165 -17.44 3.38 16.74
C SER A 165 -16.65 2.07 16.89
N ASN A 166 -16.58 1.25 15.84
CA ASN A 166 -15.81 -0.01 15.81
C ASN A 166 -14.38 0.17 15.32
N LEU A 167 -13.97 1.39 14.96
CA LEU A 167 -12.62 1.71 14.52
C LEU A 167 -11.88 2.49 15.60
N ASN A 168 -10.58 2.27 15.68
CA ASN A 168 -9.64 3.04 16.49
C ASN A 168 -8.67 3.75 15.54
N PHE A 169 -8.76 5.08 15.48
CA PHE A 169 -7.84 5.88 14.69
C PHE A 169 -6.47 5.90 15.37
N MET A 170 -5.44 5.43 14.66
CA MET A 170 -4.07 5.34 15.18
C MET A 170 -3.13 6.37 14.60
N GLY A 171 -3.41 6.90 13.40
CA GLY A 171 -2.41 7.68 12.69
C GLY A 171 -2.67 7.91 11.20
N LEU A 172 -1.65 8.46 10.55
CA LEU A 172 -1.61 8.70 9.11
C LEU A 172 -0.58 7.81 8.44
N MET A 173 -0.77 7.51 7.16
CA MET A 173 0.17 6.78 6.33
C MET A 173 0.41 7.52 5.01
N THR A 174 1.65 7.53 4.53
CA THR A 174 1.95 7.85 3.11
C THR A 174 2.98 6.90 2.55
N ILE A 175 2.81 6.57 1.27
CA ILE A 175 3.83 5.88 0.48
C ILE A 175 4.87 6.88 -0.05
N GLY A 176 4.45 8.13 -0.31
CA GLY A 176 5.26 9.17 -0.93
C GLY A 176 5.61 8.95 -2.41
N MET A 177 6.49 9.78 -2.92
CA MET A 177 7.09 9.66 -4.24
C MET A 177 8.22 8.64 -4.23
N TYR A 178 8.25 7.79 -5.26
CA TYR A 178 9.34 6.83 -5.39
C TYR A 178 10.63 7.56 -5.77
N GLY A 179 11.72 7.25 -5.07
CA GLY A 179 13.07 7.61 -5.49
C GLY A 179 13.48 9.06 -5.23
N TYR A 180 12.92 9.73 -4.23
CA TYR A 180 13.43 11.03 -3.79
C TYR A 180 14.87 10.91 -3.27
N ASP A 181 15.80 11.72 -3.78
CA ASP A 181 17.18 11.76 -3.31
C ASP A 181 17.28 12.67 -2.07
N ILE A 182 17.69 12.09 -0.94
CA ILE A 182 17.91 12.81 0.32
C ILE A 182 18.95 13.94 0.20
N LYS A 183 19.80 13.93 -0.84
CA LYS A 183 20.74 15.03 -1.13
C LYS A 183 20.03 16.32 -1.52
N ASP A 184 18.81 16.22 -2.05
CA ASP A 184 18.00 17.37 -2.47
C ASP A 184 17.28 18.03 -1.28
N GLY A 185 17.52 17.53 -0.06
CA GLY A 185 16.98 18.06 1.18
C GLY A 185 15.98 17.11 1.84
N PRO A 186 15.12 17.62 2.74
CA PRO A 186 14.16 16.77 3.41
C PRO A 186 13.04 16.32 2.47
N ASN A 187 12.72 15.02 2.46
CA ASN A 187 11.63 14.47 1.65
C ASN A 187 10.32 15.27 1.83
N PRO A 188 9.80 15.90 0.75
CA PRO A 188 8.62 16.77 0.83
C PRO A 188 7.36 16.01 1.23
N ASP A 189 7.26 14.72 0.90
CA ASP A 189 6.13 13.87 1.29
C ASP A 189 6.06 13.69 2.81
N PHE A 190 7.21 13.53 3.47
CA PHE A 190 7.27 13.37 4.92
C PHE A 190 6.88 14.67 5.63
N ILE A 191 7.38 15.81 5.14
CA ILE A 191 6.99 17.13 5.64
C ILE A 191 5.49 17.35 5.45
N CYS A 192 4.95 16.96 4.30
CA CYS A 192 3.52 17.07 4.02
C CYS A 192 2.68 16.25 5.02
N LEU A 193 3.08 15.01 5.31
CA LEU A 193 2.36 14.17 6.26
C LEU A 193 2.42 14.71 7.70
N ILE A 194 3.56 15.27 8.12
CA ILE A 194 3.69 15.95 9.42
C ILE A 194 2.72 17.14 9.52
N LYS A 195 2.66 17.98 8.48
CA LYS A 195 1.70 19.10 8.44
C LYS A 195 0.25 18.64 8.47
N CYS A 196 -0.07 17.50 7.84
CA CYS A 196 -1.41 16.91 7.94
C CYS A 196 -1.74 16.51 9.37
N ARG A 197 -0.77 15.95 10.11
CA ARG A 197 -0.94 15.60 11.52
C ARG A 197 -1.13 16.84 12.40
N GLU A 198 -0.32 17.87 12.23
CA GLU A 198 -0.47 19.15 12.95
C GLU A 198 -1.86 19.74 12.70
N LYS A 199 -2.30 19.76 11.44
CA LYS A 199 -3.65 20.21 11.08
C LYS A 199 -4.75 19.42 11.81
N ILE A 200 -4.62 18.10 11.91
CA ILE A 200 -5.58 17.25 12.64
C ILE A 200 -5.57 17.58 14.14
N HIS A 201 -4.39 17.76 14.73
CA HIS A 201 -4.25 18.15 16.13
C HIS A 201 -4.98 19.47 16.38
N ASP A 202 -4.73 20.48 15.55
CA ASP A 202 -5.32 21.82 15.71
C ASP A 202 -6.83 21.84 15.47
N GLU A 203 -7.33 21.12 14.46
CA GLU A 203 -8.75 21.16 14.06
C GLU A 203 -9.63 20.22 14.89
N LEU A 204 -9.11 19.07 15.34
CA LEU A 204 -9.88 18.02 16.00
C LEU A 204 -9.52 17.84 17.48
N GLY A 205 -8.46 18.48 17.97
CA GLY A 205 -8.04 18.40 19.38
C GLY A 205 -7.49 17.03 19.80
N ILE A 206 -7.13 16.18 18.85
CA ILE A 206 -6.46 14.90 19.12
C ILE A 206 -5.01 15.19 19.49
N ASP A 207 -4.50 14.69 20.60
CA ASP A 207 -3.11 14.92 21.00
C ASP A 207 -2.17 14.48 19.86
N ILE A 208 -1.20 15.33 19.50
CA ILE A 208 -0.22 15.04 18.45
C ILE A 208 0.53 13.72 18.70
N LYS A 209 0.63 13.33 19.98
CA LYS A 209 1.24 12.09 20.44
C LYS A 209 0.42 10.87 20.06
N ASP A 210 -0.89 11.00 19.93
CA ASP A 210 -1.80 9.89 19.63
C ASP A 210 -1.97 9.65 18.12
N ILE A 211 -1.25 10.41 17.28
CA ILE A 211 -1.31 10.31 15.83
C ILE A 211 0.04 9.78 15.29
N GLU A 212 0.13 8.46 15.16
CA GLU A 212 1.29 7.79 14.57
C GLU A 212 1.48 8.18 13.09
N LEU A 213 2.71 8.16 12.60
CA LEU A 213 3.04 8.42 11.21
C LEU A 213 3.72 7.19 10.58
N SER A 214 3.02 6.52 9.67
CA SER A 214 3.54 5.42 8.86
C SER A 214 4.12 5.94 7.56
N MET A 215 5.46 6.02 7.51
CA MET A 215 6.20 6.46 6.34
C MET A 215 7.66 6.01 6.40
N GLY A 216 8.35 6.07 5.26
CA GLY A 216 9.72 5.59 5.14
C GLY A 216 9.79 4.09 4.87
N MET A 217 10.55 3.75 3.85
CA MET A 217 10.85 2.42 3.35
C MET A 217 12.37 2.16 3.45
N SER A 218 12.85 1.01 2.98
CA SER A 218 14.25 0.59 3.14
C SER A 218 15.29 1.59 2.62
N SER A 219 14.94 2.45 1.66
CA SER A 219 15.84 3.46 1.08
C SER A 219 15.89 4.77 1.84
N ASP A 220 14.87 5.09 2.64
CA ASP A 220 14.68 6.42 3.22
C ASP A 220 14.14 6.41 4.67
N TYR A 221 14.02 5.24 5.31
CA TYR A 221 13.54 5.13 6.70
C TYR A 221 14.45 5.86 7.69
N GLU A 222 15.77 5.89 7.50
CA GLU A 222 16.68 6.64 8.38
C GLU A 222 16.38 8.15 8.30
N HIS A 223 16.07 8.64 7.10
CA HIS A 223 15.66 10.02 6.89
C HIS A 223 14.28 10.29 7.46
N ALA A 224 13.33 9.37 7.26
CA ALA A 224 12.03 9.42 7.92
C ALA A 224 12.21 9.51 9.44
N LEU A 225 13.09 8.71 10.05
CA LEU A 225 13.32 8.77 11.50
C LEU A 225 13.87 10.11 11.99
N LEU A 226 14.66 10.81 11.16
CA LEU A 226 15.27 12.10 11.50
C LEU A 226 14.32 13.28 11.27
N VAL A 227 13.51 13.23 10.21
CA VAL A 227 12.52 14.27 9.89
C VAL A 227 11.26 14.11 10.73
N VAL A 228 10.97 12.88 11.20
CA VAL A 228 9.69 12.51 11.78
C VAL A 228 9.73 12.36 13.29
N PHE A 229 8.78 13.05 13.86
CA PHE A 229 8.21 12.98 15.18
C PHE A 229 7.22 11.79 15.26
N GLY A 230 7.47 10.73 16.04
CA GLY A 230 6.49 9.62 16.24
C GLY A 230 6.29 8.65 15.05
N LEU A 231 7.38 8.06 14.53
CA LEU A 231 7.38 7.22 13.33
C LEU A 231 7.05 5.74 13.58
N LEU A 232 6.15 5.18 12.76
CA LEU A 232 6.11 3.76 12.39
C LEU A 232 7.00 3.56 11.15
N ALA A 233 8.19 2.99 11.33
CA ALA A 233 9.12 2.73 10.23
C ALA A 233 8.71 1.45 9.50
N VAL A 234 8.22 1.58 8.26
CA VAL A 234 7.83 0.42 7.44
C VAL A 234 9.04 -0.05 6.62
N VAL A 235 9.93 -0.81 7.26
CA VAL A 235 11.11 -1.34 6.55
C VAL A 235 10.77 -2.68 5.92
N ASN A 236 10.99 -2.77 4.61
CA ASN A 236 10.99 -4.06 3.95
C ASN A 236 12.25 -4.83 4.36
N ILE A 237 12.07 -5.82 5.24
CA ILE A 237 13.16 -6.66 5.77
C ILE A 237 13.91 -7.38 4.63
N CYS A 238 13.26 -7.62 3.50
CA CYS A 238 13.87 -8.38 2.41
C CYS A 238 14.83 -7.55 1.55
N TYR A 239 14.66 -6.23 1.51
CA TYR A 239 15.60 -5.34 0.83
C TYR A 239 16.75 -4.89 1.72
N ALA A 240 16.70 -5.16 3.03
CA ALA A 240 17.78 -4.81 3.96
C ALA A 240 19.06 -5.68 3.81
N GLY A 241 19.12 -6.61 2.85
CA GLY A 241 20.29 -7.47 2.67
C GLY A 241 20.48 -8.14 1.30
N TRP A 242 19.69 -7.82 0.27
CA TRP A 242 19.91 -8.32 -1.09
C TRP A 242 20.35 -7.18 -2.01
N VAL A 243 21.59 -6.72 -1.83
CA VAL A 243 22.35 -6.20 -2.97
C VAL A 243 22.80 -7.46 -3.72
N ALA A 244 22.08 -7.82 -4.78
CA ALA A 244 22.63 -8.75 -5.75
C ALA A 244 23.98 -8.19 -6.22
N PRO A 245 25.05 -9.01 -6.35
CA PRO A 245 26.29 -8.52 -6.94
C PRO A 245 25.97 -7.91 -8.29
N ALA A 246 26.66 -6.80 -8.58
CA ALA A 246 26.61 -6.02 -9.80
C ALA A 246 25.98 -6.78 -10.97
N ALA A 247 24.94 -6.20 -11.58
CA ALA A 247 24.42 -6.65 -12.86
C ALA A 247 25.61 -7.09 -13.72
N ILE A 248 25.69 -8.39 -13.98
CA ILE A 248 26.60 -8.93 -14.98
C ILE A 248 26.23 -8.17 -16.23
N ALA A 249 27.13 -7.27 -16.63
CA ALA A 249 27.03 -6.57 -17.89
C ALA A 249 26.86 -7.66 -18.95
N VAL A 250 25.68 -7.70 -19.56
CA VAL A 250 25.51 -8.42 -20.82
C VAL A 250 26.53 -7.77 -21.75
N PRO A 251 27.59 -8.45 -22.19
CA PRO A 251 28.51 -7.85 -23.13
C PRO A 251 27.69 -7.48 -24.36
N ALA A 252 27.73 -6.20 -24.72
CA ALA A 252 27.23 -5.73 -25.99
C ALA A 252 27.73 -6.69 -27.07
N LYS A 253 26.81 -7.24 -27.87
CA LYS A 253 27.18 -8.02 -29.05
C LYS A 253 28.16 -7.17 -29.86
N THR A 254 29.42 -7.58 -29.82
CA THR A 254 30.46 -7.11 -30.71
C THR A 254 29.98 -7.37 -32.12
N ALA A 255 29.89 -6.30 -32.90
CA ALA A 255 29.73 -6.36 -34.33
C ALA A 255 30.94 -7.11 -34.90
N TRP A 256 30.74 -8.36 -35.29
CA TRP A 256 31.67 -9.09 -36.14
C TRP A 256 31.06 -9.18 -37.53
N ALA A 257 31.65 -8.45 -38.46
CA ALA A 257 31.38 -8.58 -39.89
C ALA A 257 31.88 -9.95 -40.40
N PRO A 258 31.18 -10.55 -41.36
CA PRO A 258 31.85 -11.28 -42.42
C PRO A 258 31.66 -10.55 -43.74
N ALA A 259 32.79 -10.13 -44.31
CA ALA A 259 32.92 -9.87 -45.74
C ALA A 259 33.01 -11.21 -46.50
N ALA A 260 32.50 -11.18 -47.74
CA ALA A 260 32.56 -12.21 -48.80
C ALA A 260 31.75 -13.50 -48.53
N GLY A 261 30.90 -14.00 -49.42
CA GLY A 261 30.53 -13.62 -50.77
C GLY A 261 29.84 -14.82 -51.44
N TRP A 262 29.24 -14.58 -52.60
CA TRP A 262 28.73 -15.51 -53.61
C TRP A 262 27.29 -16.03 -53.47
N GLY A 263 26.42 -15.48 -54.34
CA GLY A 263 25.61 -16.34 -55.21
C GLY A 263 24.09 -16.19 -55.17
N GLY A 264 23.55 -15.28 -55.98
CA GLY A 264 22.46 -15.62 -56.91
C GLY A 264 20.99 -15.34 -56.50
N ALA A 265 20.40 -14.39 -57.24
CA ALA A 265 18.98 -14.23 -57.63
C ALA A 265 17.94 -13.97 -56.52
N GLY A 266 17.04 -12.99 -56.60
CA GLY A 266 16.72 -12.03 -57.64
C GLY A 266 15.40 -11.32 -57.30
N TRP A 267 15.39 -9.99 -57.53
CA TRP A 267 14.29 -9.10 -57.93
C TRP A 267 12.95 -9.07 -57.17
N GLY A 268 12.58 -7.86 -56.73
CA GLY A 268 11.18 -7.46 -56.53
C GLY A 268 11.01 -6.35 -55.50
N GLY A 269 11.18 -5.10 -55.93
CA GLY A 269 10.99 -3.93 -55.08
C GLY A 269 9.52 -3.56 -54.83
N ALA A 270 9.29 -2.82 -53.76
CA ALA A 270 8.32 -1.72 -53.68
C ALA A 270 8.50 -1.02 -52.32
N GLY A 271 9.12 0.16 -52.35
CA GLY A 271 9.10 1.09 -51.22
C GLY A 271 7.89 2.01 -51.33
N TRP A 272 7.33 2.40 -50.19
CA TRP A 272 6.54 3.63 -50.05
C TRP A 272 7.03 4.36 -48.80
N GLY A 273 7.52 5.57 -49.03
CA GLY A 273 8.01 6.46 -47.99
C GLY A 273 6.92 7.33 -47.38
N GLY A 274 7.25 7.93 -46.24
CA GLY A 274 7.39 9.37 -46.16
C GLY A 274 6.13 10.22 -45.98
N ALA A 275 6.05 10.78 -44.77
CA ALA A 275 5.73 12.18 -44.45
C ALA A 275 4.27 12.61 -44.28
N GLY A 276 4.08 13.50 -43.31
CA GLY A 276 3.02 14.51 -43.34
C GLY A 276 2.45 14.89 -41.98
N TRP A 277 3.04 15.90 -41.32
CA TRP A 277 2.46 16.61 -40.17
C TRP A 277 1.35 17.57 -40.62
N GLY A 278 0.29 17.71 -39.81
CA GLY A 278 -0.73 18.76 -40.00
C GLY A 278 -1.60 18.92 -38.74
N GLY A 279 -1.47 20.07 -38.08
CA GLY A 279 -2.24 20.41 -36.88
C GLY A 279 -3.69 20.79 -37.16
N ALA A 280 -4.53 20.76 -36.12
CA ALA A 280 -5.83 21.41 -36.13
C ALA A 280 -6.19 21.97 -34.74
N LYS A 281 -6.66 23.21 -34.76
CA LYS A 281 -7.14 24.01 -33.63
C LYS A 281 -8.45 23.47 -33.07
N TRP A 282 -8.64 23.64 -31.77
CA TRP A 282 -9.94 23.49 -31.11
C TRP A 282 -10.81 24.73 -31.33
N GLY A 283 -11.94 24.55 -32.00
CA GLY A 283 -13.04 25.51 -32.06
C GLY A 283 -14.28 24.87 -31.44
N GLY A 284 -14.93 25.59 -30.53
CA GLY A 284 -16.11 25.12 -29.81
C GLY A 284 -17.38 25.05 -30.66
N ASN A 285 -18.32 24.20 -30.23
CA ASN A 285 -19.73 24.51 -30.02
C ASN A 285 -20.54 23.20 -29.88
N GLY A 286 -21.58 23.27 -29.05
CA GLY A 286 -22.81 22.52 -29.29
C GLY A 286 -22.99 21.26 -28.46
N TRP A 287 -23.71 21.40 -27.35
CA TRP A 287 -24.53 20.32 -26.82
C TRP A 287 -25.74 20.13 -27.74
N GLY A 288 -25.98 18.89 -28.17
CA GLY A 288 -27.13 18.52 -28.97
C GLY A 288 -27.41 17.03 -28.81
N ASP A 289 -28.64 16.73 -28.41
CA ASP A 289 -29.22 15.41 -28.18
C ASP A 289 -29.03 14.42 -29.34
N ALA A 290 -28.81 13.15 -29.02
CA ALA A 290 -29.17 12.04 -29.89
C ALA A 290 -29.50 10.80 -29.06
N GLY A 291 -30.80 10.57 -28.86
CA GLY A 291 -31.33 9.29 -28.40
C GLY A 291 -31.17 8.20 -29.45
N TRP A 292 -31.07 6.95 -28.99
CA TRP A 292 -31.16 5.76 -29.83
C TRP A 292 -32.45 5.01 -29.55
N ASN A 293 -33.19 4.78 -30.62
CA ASN A 293 -34.43 4.03 -30.69
C ASN A 293 -34.14 2.72 -31.46
N GLY A 294 -34.70 1.60 -31.00
CA GLY A 294 -34.75 0.31 -31.72
C GLY A 294 -33.98 -0.80 -30.99
N ALA A 295 -34.56 -1.94 -30.57
CA ALA A 295 -35.73 -2.63 -31.08
C ALA A 295 -36.49 -3.44 -29.99
N LYS A 296 -37.81 -3.57 -30.21
CA LYS A 296 -38.76 -4.52 -29.60
C LYS A 296 -38.47 -5.95 -30.13
N TRP A 297 -38.91 -7.07 -29.57
CA TRP A 297 -40.26 -7.64 -29.30
C TRP A 297 -40.06 -8.82 -28.30
N GLY A 298 -40.98 -9.35 -27.51
CA GLY A 298 -42.44 -9.31 -27.40
C GLY A 298 -42.89 -10.27 -26.28
N ASN A 299 -44.15 -10.16 -25.88
CA ASN A 299 -44.73 -10.54 -24.59
C ASN A 299 -44.93 -12.06 -24.35
N SER A 300 -45.15 -12.44 -23.07
CA SER A 300 -46.43 -13.01 -22.54
C SER A 300 -46.42 -14.55 -22.44
N TRP A 301 -47.01 -15.28 -21.48
CA TRP A 301 -47.73 -15.09 -20.19
C TRP A 301 -47.87 -16.53 -19.63
N GLY A 302 -48.03 -16.72 -18.31
CA GLY A 302 -48.70 -17.92 -17.78
C GLY A 302 -48.17 -18.44 -16.44
N ALA A 303 -49.03 -18.39 -15.42
CA ALA A 303 -48.75 -18.68 -14.02
C ALA A 303 -48.91 -20.17 -13.60
N ALA A 304 -48.41 -20.42 -12.38
CA ALA A 304 -48.36 -21.57 -11.45
C ALA A 304 -49.66 -22.42 -11.27
N PRO A 305 -49.81 -23.47 -10.37
CA PRO A 305 -48.99 -23.81 -9.17
C PRO A 305 -48.98 -25.30 -8.65
N ILE A 306 -48.44 -25.48 -7.41
CA ILE A 306 -48.65 -26.53 -6.35
C ILE A 306 -47.94 -27.90 -6.44
N GLY A 307 -47.30 -28.29 -5.33
CA GLY A 307 -47.15 -29.71 -4.94
C GLY A 307 -46.11 -30.02 -3.84
N VAL A 308 -46.54 -30.06 -2.58
CA VAL A 308 -45.82 -30.67 -1.45
C VAL A 308 -45.92 -32.20 -1.52
N LYS A 309 -44.85 -32.94 -1.20
CA LYS A 309 -44.97 -34.27 -0.60
C LYS A 309 -43.76 -34.60 0.30
N LEU A 310 -44.10 -35.00 1.53
CA LEU A 310 -43.26 -35.68 2.51
C LEU A 310 -42.95 -37.11 2.06
N GLY A 311 -41.78 -37.58 2.46
CA GLY A 311 -41.31 -38.97 2.41
C GLY A 311 -40.01 -39.08 3.17
#